data_AF-A0A0G0GYD6-F1
#
_entry.id   AF-A0A0G0GYD6-F1
#
_cell.length_a   1.000
_cell.length_b   1.000
_cell.length_c   1.000
_cell.angle_alpha   90.00
_cell.angle_beta   90.00
_cell.angle_gamma   90.00
#
_symmetry.space_group_name_H-M   'P 1'
#
loop_
_entity.id
_entity.type
_entity.pdbx_description
1 polymer ?
#
loop_
_entity_poly.entity_id
_entity_poly.type
_entity_poly.pdbx_seq_one_letter_code
_entity_poly.pdbx_strand_id
1 'polypeptide(L)'
;MSQTLVKILDATLFPAALMISGKFIGLYLTIQIFSLDWGIENLSNELFSSRPVMYQDDLIVASTYSDLFLLFIMLCGFSFYVIRAVFLHSSHIDPRLITRLAVNGLLGLVKDSFEIYHRASIWLVFLWLSDITILINVLLGKTASWVLLTGFILSLLLTVVLFRDVAFEINLAKTRLNKH
;
A
#
# COMPACT_ATOMS: atom_id res chain seq x y z
N MET A 1 -4.96 -27.76 -1.91
CA MET A 1 -4.01 -26.62 -1.81
C MET A 1 -3.51 -26.56 -0.37
N SER A 2 -2.22 -26.27 -0.14
CA SER A 2 -1.72 -26.14 1.23
C SER A 2 -2.43 -24.97 1.93
N GLN A 3 -2.77 -25.11 3.21
CA GLN A 3 -3.48 -24.09 3.99
C GLN A 3 -2.74 -22.73 4.00
N THR A 4 -1.42 -22.76 3.81
CA THR A 4 -0.57 -21.57 3.73
C THR A 4 -0.80 -20.78 2.44
N LEU A 5 -0.99 -21.47 1.30
CA LEU A 5 -1.20 -20.81 0.02
C LEU A 5 -2.52 -20.03 -0.01
N VAL A 6 -3.57 -20.62 0.58
CA VAL A 6 -4.90 -19.99 0.69
C VAL A 6 -4.82 -18.73 1.55
N LYS A 7 -4.15 -18.81 2.70
CA LYS A 7 -3.97 -17.65 3.60
C LYS A 7 -3.23 -16.48 2.94
N ILE A 8 -2.20 -16.76 2.14
CA ILE A 8 -1.47 -15.73 1.40
C ILE A 8 -2.37 -15.08 0.36
N LEU A 9 -3.12 -15.91 -0.40
CA LEU A 9 -4.03 -15.42 -1.43
C LEU A 9 -5.10 -14.50 -0.84
N ASP A 10 -5.73 -14.90 0.26
CA ASP A 10 -6.77 -14.12 0.93
C ASP A 10 -6.22 -12.79 1.46
N ALA A 11 -5.02 -12.80 2.03
CA ALA A 11 -4.37 -11.59 2.53
C ALA A 11 -3.91 -10.63 1.41
N THR A 12 -3.69 -11.16 0.20
CA THR A 12 -3.24 -10.43 -1.00
C THR A 12 -4.41 -9.80 -1.75
N LEU A 13 -5.60 -10.42 -1.71
CA LEU A 13 -6.78 -9.97 -2.46
C LEU A 13 -7.18 -8.53 -2.12
N PHE A 14 -7.18 -8.20 -0.82
CA PHE A 14 -7.62 -6.89 -0.34
C PHE A 14 -6.71 -5.72 -0.80
N PRO A 15 -5.37 -5.75 -0.57
CA PRO A 15 -4.49 -4.69 -1.09
C PRO A 15 -4.48 -4.64 -2.62
N ALA A 16 -4.59 -5.78 -3.32
CA ALA A 16 -4.72 -5.79 -4.78
C ALA A 16 -5.99 -5.07 -5.26
N ALA A 17 -7.14 -5.36 -4.64
CA ALA A 17 -8.40 -4.72 -4.96
C ALA A 17 -8.34 -3.20 -4.68
N LEU A 18 -7.74 -2.78 -3.57
CA LEU A 18 -7.53 -1.37 -3.25
C LEU A 18 -6.58 -0.67 -4.22
N MET A 19 -5.52 -1.33 -4.67
CA MET A 19 -4.59 -0.76 -5.65
C MET A 19 -5.31 -0.47 -6.98
N ILE A 20 -6.08 -1.44 -7.48
CA ILE A 20 -6.82 -1.30 -8.73
C ILE A 20 -7.94 -0.25 -8.58
N SER A 21 -8.81 -0.43 -7.60
CA SER A 21 -9.94 0.49 -7.38
C SER A 21 -9.46 1.90 -7.05
N GLY A 22 -8.41 2.05 -6.26
CA GLY A 22 -7.79 3.33 -5.93
C GLY A 22 -7.34 4.08 -7.18
N LYS A 23 -6.67 3.40 -8.12
CA LYS A 23 -6.26 4.02 -9.39
C LYS A 23 -7.47 4.53 -10.19
N PHE A 24 -8.50 3.70 -10.36
CA PHE A 24 -9.70 4.06 -11.12
C PHE A 24 -10.50 5.18 -10.45
N ILE A 25 -10.70 5.10 -9.12
CA ILE A 25 -11.39 6.13 -8.35
C ILE A 25 -10.61 7.44 -8.42
N GLY A 26 -9.29 7.40 -8.25
CA GLY A 26 -8.44 8.59 -8.35
C GLY A 26 -8.51 9.23 -9.73
N LEU A 27 -8.55 8.43 -10.79
CA LEU A 27 -8.72 8.92 -12.16
C LEU A 27 -10.10 9.57 -12.34
N TYR A 28 -11.16 8.89 -11.92
CA TYR A 28 -12.52 9.43 -11.98
C TYR A 28 -12.66 10.75 -11.21
N LEU A 29 -12.16 10.79 -9.96
CA LEU A 29 -12.17 12.00 -9.14
C LEU A 29 -11.39 13.15 -9.79
N THR A 30 -10.24 12.87 -10.40
CA THR A 30 -9.44 13.89 -11.06
C THR A 30 -10.19 14.49 -12.26
N ILE A 31 -10.81 13.65 -13.09
CA ILE A 31 -11.62 14.11 -14.23
C ILE A 31 -12.76 15.04 -13.74
N GLN A 32 -13.45 14.65 -12.67
CA GLN A 32 -14.57 15.44 -12.13
C GLN A 32 -14.10 16.75 -11.49
N ILE A 33 -13.01 16.74 -10.72
CA ILE A 33 -12.52 17.93 -9.99
C ILE A 33 -11.95 18.97 -10.96
N PHE A 34 -11.17 18.53 -11.95
CA PHE A 34 -10.51 19.42 -12.90
C PHE A 34 -11.34 19.70 -14.15
N SER A 35 -12.55 19.11 -14.25
CA SER A 35 -13.44 19.23 -15.42
C SER A 35 -12.70 18.93 -16.73
N LEU A 36 -11.91 17.85 -16.73
CA LEU A 36 -11.08 17.49 -17.88
C LEU A 36 -11.97 17.01 -19.03
N ASP A 37 -11.76 17.58 -20.21
CA ASP A 37 -12.43 17.15 -21.42
C ASP A 37 -11.95 15.75 -21.79
N TRP A 38 -12.85 14.77 -21.69
CA TRP A 38 -12.57 13.38 -22.02
C TRP A 38 -13.47 12.94 -23.17
N GLY A 39 -12.84 12.52 -24.27
CA GLY A 39 -13.52 11.95 -25.42
C GLY A 39 -13.07 10.51 -25.67
N ILE A 40 -13.93 9.73 -26.34
CA ILE A 40 -13.54 8.44 -26.91
C ILE A 40 -13.47 8.65 -28.42
N GLU A 41 -12.27 8.66 -28.99
CA GLU A 41 -12.14 8.60 -30.45
C GLU A 41 -12.13 7.13 -30.88
N ASN A 42 -13.03 6.79 -31.81
CA ASN A 42 -13.02 5.50 -32.46
C ASN A 42 -12.01 5.53 -33.61
N LEU A 43 -10.84 4.93 -33.42
CA LEU A 43 -9.91 4.65 -34.50
C LEU A 43 -10.48 3.49 -35.33
N SER A 44 -11.10 3.81 -36.47
CA SER A 44 -11.99 2.91 -37.22
C SER A 44 -11.38 1.60 -37.77
N ASN A 45 -10.11 1.28 -37.51
CA ASN A 45 -9.40 0.17 -38.18
C ASN A 45 -8.57 -0.77 -37.27
N GLU A 46 -8.64 -0.69 -35.94
CA GLU A 46 -7.96 -1.66 -35.05
C GLU A 46 -8.96 -2.36 -34.10
N LEU A 47 -8.77 -3.65 -33.84
CA LEU A 47 -9.69 -4.48 -33.01
C LEU A 47 -9.77 -4.05 -31.54
N PHE A 48 -8.94 -3.11 -31.09
CA PHE A 48 -8.90 -2.54 -29.72
C PHE A 48 -8.54 -1.05 -29.75
N SER A 49 -9.34 -0.24 -30.44
CA SER A 49 -8.94 1.11 -30.85
C SER A 49 -9.65 2.27 -30.15
N SER A 50 -10.40 2.01 -29.08
CA SER A 50 -10.91 3.07 -28.21
C SER A 50 -9.76 3.57 -27.33
N ARG A 51 -9.06 4.60 -27.80
CA ARG A 51 -8.17 5.37 -26.94
C ARG A 51 -8.97 6.55 -26.37
N PRO A 52 -8.96 6.77 -25.06
CA PRO A 52 -9.41 8.05 -24.53
C PRO A 52 -8.48 9.11 -25.13
N VAL A 53 -9.04 10.03 -25.91
CA VAL A 53 -8.29 11.17 -26.43
C VAL A 53 -8.49 12.29 -25.43
N MET A 54 -7.43 12.53 -24.69
CA MET A 54 -7.23 13.71 -23.87
C MET A 54 -6.10 14.51 -24.50
N TYR A 55 -6.13 15.84 -24.35
CA TYR A 55 -4.94 16.64 -24.57
C TYR A 55 -3.81 16.09 -23.68
N GLN A 56 -2.57 16.10 -24.18
CA GLN A 56 -1.43 15.51 -23.46
C GLN A 56 -1.29 16.09 -22.05
N ASP A 57 -1.55 17.39 -21.89
CA ASP A 57 -1.51 18.06 -20.59
C ASP A 57 -2.60 17.55 -19.62
N ASP A 58 -3.82 17.33 -20.11
CA ASP A 58 -4.93 16.78 -19.32
C ASP A 58 -4.68 15.33 -18.91
N LEU A 59 -4.04 14.54 -19.80
CA LEU A 59 -3.63 13.18 -19.49
C LEU A 59 -2.58 13.16 -18.37
N ILE A 60 -1.63 14.10 -18.41
CA ILE A 60 -0.60 14.24 -17.37
C ILE A 60 -1.24 14.58 -16.03
N VAL A 61 -2.18 15.54 -16.02
CA VAL A 61 -2.91 15.93 -14.81
C VAL A 61 -3.74 14.74 -14.28
N ALA A 62 -4.56 14.11 -15.12
CA ALA A 62 -5.39 12.97 -14.76
C ALA A 62 -4.57 11.83 -14.12
N SER A 63 -3.47 11.44 -14.76
CA SER A 63 -2.65 10.34 -14.26
C SER A 63 -1.84 10.72 -13.02
N THR A 64 -1.35 11.96 -12.93
CA THR A 64 -0.58 12.45 -11.77
C THR A 64 -1.42 12.43 -10.49
N TYR A 65 -2.62 12.99 -10.49
CA TYR A 65 -3.48 12.99 -9.30
C TYR A 65 -4.07 11.61 -9.00
N SER A 66 -4.35 10.81 -10.03
CA SER A 66 -4.72 9.41 -9.87
C SER A 66 -3.61 8.57 -9.21
N ASP A 67 -2.34 8.76 -9.63
CA ASP A 67 -1.18 8.12 -9.02
C ASP A 67 -0.94 8.57 -7.58
N LEU A 68 -1.13 9.87 -7.29
CA LEU A 68 -1.06 10.37 -5.91
C LEU A 68 -2.13 9.76 -5.00
N PHE A 69 -3.35 9.65 -5.51
CA PHE A 69 -4.45 9.05 -4.76
C PHE A 69 -4.22 7.56 -4.51
N LEU A 70 -3.72 6.83 -5.51
CA LEU A 70 -3.26 5.45 -5.36
C LEU A 70 -2.18 5.34 -4.28
N LEU A 71 -1.12 6.14 -4.39
CA LEU A 71 -0.01 6.16 -3.45
C LEU A 71 -0.52 6.44 -2.02
N PHE A 72 -1.44 7.39 -1.85
CA PHE A 72 -2.05 7.71 -0.56
C PHE A 72 -2.78 6.51 0.05
N ILE A 73 -3.63 5.81 -0.72
CA ILE A 73 -4.34 4.61 -0.25
C ILE A 73 -3.33 3.54 0.21
N MET A 74 -2.30 3.29 -0.60
CA MET A 74 -1.30 2.26 -0.29
C MET A 74 -0.47 2.63 0.94
N LEU A 75 -0.08 3.90 1.07
CA LEU A 75 0.62 4.42 2.24
C LEU A 75 -0.23 4.31 3.50
N CYS A 76 -1.51 4.70 3.45
CA CYS A 76 -2.41 4.60 4.59
C CYS A 76 -2.58 3.14 5.04
N GLY A 77 -2.80 2.23 4.10
CA GLY A 77 -2.97 0.82 4.42
C GLY A 77 -1.70 0.17 4.95
N PHE A 78 -0.52 0.45 4.37
CA PHE A 78 0.74 -0.05 4.91
C PHE A 78 1.08 0.55 6.28
N SER A 79 0.93 1.87 6.43
CA SER A 79 1.18 2.57 7.70
C SER A 79 0.33 2.00 8.84
N PHE A 80 -0.92 1.63 8.56
CA PHE A 80 -1.78 0.97 9.55
C PHE A 80 -1.17 -0.35 10.07
N TYR A 81 -0.60 -1.18 9.20
CA TYR A 81 0.06 -2.43 9.61
C TYR A 81 1.42 -2.19 10.27
N VAL A 82 2.19 -1.18 9.82
CA VAL A 82 3.45 -0.78 10.47
C VAL A 82 3.20 -0.27 11.88
N ILE A 83 2.20 0.59 12.08
CA ILE A 83 1.82 1.09 13.41
C ILE A 83 1.39 -0.08 14.31
N ARG A 84 0.63 -1.05 13.78
CA ARG A 84 0.27 -2.26 14.53
C ARG A 84 1.50 -3.12 14.88
N ALA A 85 2.47 -3.24 13.98
CA ALA A 85 3.71 -3.96 14.23
C ALA A 85 4.54 -3.31 15.35
N VAL A 86 4.78 -2.00 15.23
CA VAL A 86 5.64 -1.25 16.14
C VAL A 86 5.02 -1.03 17.52
N PHE A 87 3.71 -0.79 17.61
CA PHE A 87 3.06 -0.39 18.87
C PHE A 87 2.17 -1.45 19.51
N LEU A 88 1.68 -2.45 18.76
CA LEU A 88 0.63 -3.37 19.21
C LEU A 88 1.07 -4.84 19.20
N HIS A 89 2.38 -5.10 19.35
CA HIS A 89 2.92 -6.46 19.43
C HIS A 89 2.96 -7.02 20.86
N SER A 90 2.51 -8.26 21.05
CA SER A 90 2.43 -8.96 22.35
C SER A 90 3.77 -9.11 23.07
N SER A 91 4.90 -8.93 22.40
CA SER A 91 6.25 -8.89 23.00
C SER A 91 6.54 -7.62 23.80
N HIS A 92 5.88 -6.50 23.46
CA HIS A 92 6.15 -5.14 23.95
C HIS A 92 4.99 -4.48 24.67
N ILE A 93 3.80 -5.11 24.70
CA ILE A 93 2.67 -4.49 25.38
C ILE A 93 2.93 -4.48 26.89
N ASP A 94 3.10 -3.26 27.42
CA ASP A 94 3.06 -2.98 28.85
C ASP A 94 1.79 -3.63 29.45
N PRO A 95 1.88 -4.41 30.54
CA PRO A 95 0.71 -5.00 31.19
C PRO A 95 -0.44 -4.01 31.45
N ARG A 96 -0.12 -2.72 31.62
CA ARG A 96 -1.08 -1.61 31.74
C ARG A 96 -1.84 -1.30 30.46
N LEU A 97 -1.26 -1.54 29.29
CA LEU A 97 -1.88 -1.38 27.97
C LEU A 97 -2.78 -2.58 27.63
N ILE A 98 -2.36 -3.83 27.92
CA ILE A 98 -3.22 -5.01 27.78
C ILE A 98 -4.49 -4.85 28.60
N THR A 99 -4.37 -4.41 29.85
CA THR A 99 -5.52 -4.21 30.74
C THR A 99 -6.44 -3.09 30.25
N ARG A 100 -5.91 -1.98 29.74
CA ARG A 100 -6.73 -0.93 29.11
C ARG A 100 -7.43 -1.39 27.82
N LEU A 101 -6.74 -2.12 26.97
CA LEU A 101 -7.32 -2.70 25.75
C LEU A 101 -8.40 -3.73 26.08
N ALA A 102 -8.20 -4.52 27.14
CA ALA A 102 -9.18 -5.48 27.61
C ALA A 102 -10.45 -4.81 28.15
N VAL A 103 -10.30 -3.77 28.99
CA VAL A 103 -11.43 -3.00 29.54
C VAL A 103 -12.25 -2.33 28.43
N ASN A 104 -11.62 -1.92 27.33
CA ASN A 104 -12.29 -1.29 26.18
C ASN A 104 -12.80 -2.30 25.14
N GLY A 105 -12.68 -3.61 25.35
CA GLY A 105 -13.10 -4.63 24.38
C GLY A 105 -12.24 -4.69 23.10
N LEU A 106 -11.03 -4.12 23.16
CA LEU A 106 -10.10 -3.95 22.03
C LEU A 106 -9.03 -5.04 21.95
N LEU A 107 -9.18 -6.15 22.69
CA LEU A 107 -8.24 -7.29 22.69
C LEU A 107 -8.00 -7.88 21.29
N GLY A 108 -8.99 -7.82 20.38
CA GLY A 108 -8.85 -8.29 19.00
C GLY A 108 -7.84 -7.51 18.14
N LEU A 109 -7.32 -6.39 18.64
CA LEU A 109 -6.21 -5.65 18.03
C LEU A 109 -4.84 -6.28 18.30
N VAL A 110 -4.72 -7.10 19.35
CA VAL A 110 -3.50 -7.83 19.68
C VAL A 110 -3.49 -9.11 18.85
N LYS A 111 -2.55 -9.19 17.90
CA LYS A 111 -2.37 -10.36 17.03
C LYS A 111 -0.95 -10.91 17.14
N ASP A 112 -0.80 -12.20 16.84
CA ASP A 112 0.50 -12.86 16.81
C ASP A 112 1.50 -12.12 15.90
N SER A 113 2.79 -12.09 16.30
CA SER A 113 3.88 -11.41 15.56
C SER A 113 3.94 -11.87 14.14
N PHE A 114 3.80 -13.18 13.97
CA PHE A 114 3.78 -13.79 12.66
C PHE A 114 2.66 -13.21 11.78
N GLU A 115 1.43 -13.08 12.28
CA GLU A 115 0.31 -12.60 11.46
C GLU A 115 0.46 -11.11 11.11
N ILE A 116 0.94 -10.29 12.05
CA ILE A 116 1.13 -8.85 11.81
C ILE A 116 2.27 -8.64 10.79
N TYR A 117 3.44 -9.24 10.99
CA TYR A 117 4.56 -9.10 10.05
C TYR A 117 4.26 -9.73 8.69
N HIS A 118 3.51 -10.85 8.65
CA HIS A 118 3.07 -11.44 7.40
C HIS A 118 2.19 -10.47 6.60
N ARG A 119 1.17 -9.88 7.23
CA ARG A 119 0.31 -8.88 6.57
C ARG A 119 1.09 -7.62 6.19
N ALA A 120 1.94 -7.10 7.08
CA ALA A 120 2.79 -5.95 6.77
C ALA A 120 3.70 -6.20 5.56
N SER A 121 4.26 -7.41 5.43
CA SER A 121 5.11 -7.77 4.29
C SER A 121 4.33 -7.79 2.98
N ILE A 122 3.08 -8.29 2.98
CA ILE A 122 2.21 -8.25 1.79
C ILE A 122 1.94 -6.79 1.39
N TRP A 123 1.57 -5.94 2.35
CA TRP A 123 1.32 -4.52 2.09
C TRP A 123 2.55 -3.77 1.59
N LEU A 124 3.73 -4.11 2.12
CA LEU A 124 5.01 -3.59 1.64
C LEU A 124 5.22 -3.92 0.16
N VAL A 125 4.96 -5.18 -0.26
CA VAL A 125 5.07 -5.58 -1.67
C VAL A 125 4.14 -4.76 -2.56
N PHE A 126 2.88 -4.54 -2.16
CA PHE A 126 1.95 -3.73 -2.95
C PHE A 126 2.30 -2.25 -2.98
N LEU A 127 2.87 -1.71 -1.90
CA LEU A 127 3.38 -0.34 -1.90
C LEU A 127 4.52 -0.19 -2.93
N TRP A 128 5.48 -1.11 -2.95
CA TRP A 128 6.54 -1.12 -3.95
C TRP A 128 6.01 -1.37 -5.38
N LEU A 129 4.99 -2.22 -5.56
CA LEU A 129 4.33 -2.38 -6.86
C LEU A 129 3.65 -1.10 -7.33
N SER A 130 3.09 -0.30 -6.42
CA SER A 130 2.54 1.01 -6.76
C SER A 130 3.63 1.98 -7.22
N ASP A 131 4.80 2.00 -6.56
CA ASP A 131 5.94 2.80 -7.01
C ASP A 131 6.45 2.38 -8.40
N ILE A 132 6.49 1.07 -8.68
CA ILE A 132 6.84 0.54 -10.01
C ILE A 132 5.82 1.00 -11.07
N THR A 133 4.53 0.98 -10.72
CA THR A 133 3.47 1.45 -11.64
C THR A 133 3.62 2.94 -11.93
N ILE A 134 3.91 3.75 -10.91
CA ILE A 134 4.16 5.19 -11.05
C ILE A 134 5.44 5.43 -11.88
N LEU A 135 6.50 4.64 -11.65
CA LEU A 135 7.73 4.70 -12.44
C LEU A 135 7.44 4.47 -13.93
N ILE A 136 6.66 3.43 -14.25
CA ILE A 136 6.24 3.17 -15.64
C ILE A 136 5.47 4.36 -16.21
N ASN A 137 4.54 4.94 -15.44
CA ASN A 137 3.79 6.12 -15.90
C ASN A 137 4.70 7.35 -16.13
N VAL A 138 5.71 7.57 -15.28
CA VAL A 138 6.70 8.64 -15.47
C VAL A 138 7.54 8.40 -16.72
N LEU A 139 8.01 7.17 -16.95
CA LEU A 139 8.79 6.80 -18.15
C LEU A 139 7.98 6.96 -19.45
N LEU A 140 6.66 6.74 -19.38
CA LEU A 140 5.74 6.96 -20.50
C LEU A 140 5.30 8.42 -20.67
N GLY A 141 5.81 9.34 -19.85
CA GLY A 141 5.42 10.76 -19.88
C GLY A 141 3.98 11.03 -19.45
N LYS A 142 3.35 10.10 -18.72
CA LYS A 142 1.96 10.22 -18.24
C LYS A 142 1.87 10.82 -16.85
N THR A 143 2.90 10.71 -16.03
CA THR A 143 2.88 11.20 -14.64
C THR A 143 4.07 12.09 -14.36
N ALA A 144 3.87 13.13 -13.55
CA ALA A 144 4.94 14.01 -13.12
C ALA A 144 5.98 13.27 -12.25
N SER A 145 7.26 13.49 -12.51
CA SER A 145 8.38 12.79 -11.85
C SER A 145 8.47 13.01 -10.34
N TRP A 146 7.95 14.13 -9.84
CA TRP A 146 7.95 14.43 -8.40
C TRP A 146 7.09 13.44 -7.61
N VAL A 147 6.00 12.90 -8.20
CA VAL A 147 5.13 11.91 -7.55
C VAL A 147 5.92 10.65 -7.24
N LEU A 148 6.70 10.16 -8.22
CA LEU A 148 7.59 9.01 -8.04
C LEU A 148 8.60 9.26 -6.92
N LEU A 149 9.24 10.44 -6.90
CA LEU A 149 10.25 10.76 -5.89
C LEU A 149 9.62 10.79 -4.48
N THR A 150 8.43 11.38 -4.33
CA THR A 150 7.71 11.38 -3.05
C THR A 150 7.29 9.97 -2.62
N GLY A 151 6.74 9.16 -3.53
CA GLY A 151 6.34 7.78 -3.23
C GLY A 151 7.53 6.93 -2.80
N PHE A 152 8.60 6.95 -3.60
CA PHE A 152 9.81 6.18 -3.32
C PHE A 152 10.43 6.53 -1.96
N ILE A 153 10.54 7.81 -1.61
CA ILE A 153 11.09 8.23 -0.30
C ILE A 153 10.20 7.72 0.84
N LEU A 154 8.88 7.88 0.75
CA LEU A 154 7.95 7.44 1.79
C LEU A 154 7.93 5.91 1.94
N SER A 155 7.92 5.18 0.82
CA SER A 155 8.02 3.72 0.80
C SER A 155 9.31 3.23 1.43
N LEU A 156 10.44 3.87 1.11
CA LEU A 156 11.73 3.53 1.69
C LEU A 156 11.76 3.80 3.20
N LEU A 157 11.24 4.95 3.66
CA LEU A 157 11.16 5.27 5.09
C LEU A 157 10.34 4.22 5.86
N LEU A 158 9.15 3.87 5.38
CA LEU A 158 8.30 2.86 6.03
C LEU A 158 8.94 1.46 5.99
N THR A 159 9.67 1.14 4.92
CA THR A 159 10.46 -0.09 4.83
C THR A 159 11.49 -0.14 5.94
N VAL A 160 12.31 0.92 6.11
CA VAL A 160 13.34 0.99 7.16
C VAL A 160 12.72 0.85 8.55
N VAL A 161 11.57 1.50 8.80
CA VAL A 161 10.86 1.39 10.09
C VAL A 161 10.45 -0.06 10.37
N LEU A 162 9.82 -0.74 9.41
CA LEU A 162 9.41 -2.13 9.57
C LEU A 162 10.61 -3.07 9.79
N PHE A 163 11.68 -2.92 9.00
CA PHE A 163 12.87 -3.77 9.12
C PHE A 163 13.59 -3.58 10.45
N ARG A 164 13.68 -2.35 10.97
CA ARG A 164 14.26 -2.07 12.28
C ARG A 164 13.48 -2.78 13.39
N ASP A 165 12.16 -2.72 13.32
CA ASP A 165 11.26 -3.36 14.27
C ASP A 165 11.42 -4.89 14.27
N VAL A 166 11.39 -5.50 13.07
CA VAL A 166 11.63 -6.95 12.89
C VAL A 166 13.01 -7.37 13.42
N ALA A 167 14.06 -6.62 13.13
CA ALA A 167 15.42 -6.94 13.57
C ALA A 167 15.54 -6.93 15.11
N PHE A 168 14.86 -5.99 15.75
CA PHE A 168 14.83 -5.90 17.21
C PHE A 168 14.12 -7.10 17.84
N GLU A 169 12.97 -7.53 17.29
CA GLU A 169 12.25 -8.72 17.75
C GLU A 169 13.08 -10.02 17.59
N ILE A 170 13.79 -10.17 16.47
CA ILE A 170 14.68 -11.33 16.25
C ILE A 170 15.78 -11.39 17.31
N ASN A 171 16.37 -10.23 17.66
CA ASN A 171 17.42 -10.17 18.68
C ASN A 171 16.89 -10.53 20.07
N LEU A 172 15.70 -10.04 20.42
CA LEU A 172 15.04 -10.40 21.69
C LEU A 172 14.73 -11.90 21.78
N ALA A 173 14.24 -12.50 20.69
CA ALA A 173 13.98 -13.93 20.63
C ALA A 173 15.26 -14.75 20.87
N LYS A 174 16.38 -14.37 20.25
CA LYS A 174 17.69 -15.01 20.47
C LYS A 174 18.16 -14.92 21.93
N THR A 175 18.00 -13.75 22.57
CA THR A 175 18.40 -13.59 23.98
C THR A 175 17.57 -14.45 24.93
N ARG A 176 16.29 -14.69 24.64
CA ARG A 176 15.43 -15.58 25.44
C ARG A 176 15.84 -17.05 25.32
N LEU A 177 16.24 -17.49 24.13
CA LEU A 177 16.71 -18.86 23.90
C LEU A 177 18.03 -19.17 24.61
N ASN A 178 18.95 -18.21 24.69
CA ASN A 178 20.24 -18.40 25.40
C ASN A 178 20.13 -18.41 26.93
N LYS A 179 18.94 -18.12 27.51
CA LYS A 179 18.71 -18.15 28.96
C LYS A 179 18.13 -19.48 29.46
N HIS A 180 17.84 -20.42 28.57
CA HIS A 180 17.37 -21.77 28.85
C HIS A 180 18.41 -22.79 28.39
#